data_AF-A0A287D4K3-F1
#
_entry.id   AF-A0A287D4K3-F1
#
_cell.length_a   1.000
_cell.length_b   1.000
_cell.length_c   1.000
_cell.angle_alpha   90.00
_cell.angle_beta   90.00
_cell.angle_gamma   90.00
#
_symmetry.space_group_name_H-M   'P 1'
#
loop_
_entity.id
_entity.type
_entity.pdbx_description
1 polymer ?
#
loop_
_entity_poly.entity_id
_entity_poly.type
_entity_poly.pdbx_seq_one_letter_code
_entity_poly.pdbx_strand_id
1 'polypeptide(L)'
;MEGTASAVCEILRYLIIYWKCDTGQSKEVLLEGQLMISIEAINSKHQPNALHCVTTIASARSICGDLVLKKLQKELQSILPGFSAKLTSTSGEGSYSLDTSGTTSFQMIFEVDEKPRTLMTDCLIIKHFLRKIIIIHHKIRFNFSVKVNGILSTEIFGGRE
;
A
#
# COMPACT_ATOMS: atom_id res chain seq x y z
N MET A 1 8.44 -3.00 -15.66
CA MET A 1 6.99 -3.11 -15.44
C MET A 1 6.49 -1.69 -15.34
N GLU A 2 5.59 -1.27 -16.22
CA GLU A 2 4.88 0.01 -16.09
C GLU A 2 3.45 -0.34 -15.68
N GLY A 3 2.95 0.28 -14.61
CA GLY A 3 1.59 0.09 -14.13
C GLY A 3 1.47 0.02 -12.60
N THR A 4 0.23 -0.05 -12.12
CA THR A 4 -0.19 -0.17 -10.72
C THR A 4 0.62 -1.23 -9.98
N ALA A 5 0.86 -2.40 -10.57
CA ALA A 5 1.61 -3.47 -9.93
C ALA A 5 3.06 -3.08 -9.63
N SER A 6 3.70 -2.31 -10.51
CA SER A 6 5.08 -1.85 -10.27
C SER A 6 5.14 -0.92 -9.06
N ALA A 7 4.23 0.05 -9.00
CA ALA A 7 4.12 0.98 -7.87
C ALA A 7 3.85 0.24 -6.56
N VAL A 8 2.83 -0.64 -6.53
CA VAL A 8 2.50 -1.44 -5.33
C VAL A 8 3.70 -2.28 -4.89
N CYS A 9 4.36 -2.99 -5.81
CA CYS A 9 5.48 -3.86 -5.45
C CYS A 9 6.67 -3.06 -4.90
N GLU A 10 7.02 -1.92 -5.50
CA GLU A 10 8.11 -1.06 -5.01
C GLU A 10 7.80 -0.48 -3.63
N ILE A 11 6.58 0.03 -3.43
CA ILE A 11 6.14 0.55 -2.12
C ILE A 11 6.23 -0.54 -1.06
N LEU A 12 5.72 -1.73 -1.36
CA LEU A 12 5.77 -2.86 -0.43
C LEU A 12 7.19 -3.31 -0.13
N ARG A 13 8.09 -3.37 -1.13
CA ARG A 13 9.51 -3.66 -0.90
C ARG A 13 10.13 -2.66 0.08
N TYR A 14 9.90 -1.37 -0.15
CA TYR A 14 10.44 -0.33 0.71
C TYR A 14 9.89 -0.44 2.14
N LEU A 15 8.58 -0.65 2.30
CA LEU A 15 7.94 -0.83 3.61
C LEU A 15 8.50 -2.06 4.35
N ILE A 16 8.66 -3.19 3.67
CA ILE A 16 9.20 -4.42 4.26
C ILE A 16 10.66 -4.24 4.68
N ILE A 17 11.50 -3.64 3.83
CA ILE A 17 12.90 -3.36 4.17
C ILE A 17 12.96 -2.45 5.41
N TYR A 18 12.17 -1.38 5.42
CA TYR A 18 12.15 -0.44 6.53
C TYR A 18 11.73 -1.10 7.84
N TRP A 19 10.66 -1.90 7.79
CA TRP A 19 10.20 -2.70 8.92
C TRP A 19 11.28 -3.60 9.52
N LYS A 20 12.18 -4.13 8.70
CA LYS A 20 13.34 -4.90 9.19
C LYS A 20 14.44 -4.04 9.79
N CYS A 21 14.56 -2.77 9.40
CA CYS A 21 15.60 -1.87 9.90
C CYS A 21 15.24 -1.21 11.23
N ASP A 22 13.96 -0.88 11.46
CA ASP A 22 13.48 -0.29 12.73
C ASP A 22 13.57 -1.28 13.91
N THR A 23 13.56 -2.58 13.62
CA THR A 23 13.74 -3.66 14.61
C THR A 23 15.20 -3.86 15.03
N GLY A 24 16.14 -3.03 14.57
CA GLY A 24 17.59 -3.12 14.80
C GLY A 24 18.08 -2.96 16.25
N GLN A 25 17.20 -2.80 17.25
CA GLN A 25 17.59 -2.76 18.67
C GLN A 25 17.01 -3.88 19.55
N SER A 26 16.19 -4.80 19.02
CA SER A 26 15.72 -5.93 19.83
C SER A 26 15.63 -7.20 19.00
N LYS A 27 16.19 -8.28 19.57
CA LYS A 27 16.17 -9.66 19.08
C LYS A 27 14.94 -9.95 18.21
N GLU A 28 15.17 -10.20 16.93
CA GLU A 28 14.29 -10.97 16.03
C GLU A 28 12.78 -10.71 16.22
N VAL A 29 12.37 -9.44 16.24
CA VAL A 29 10.95 -9.10 16.23
C VAL A 29 10.43 -9.29 14.80
N LEU A 30 9.88 -10.47 14.54
CA LEU A 30 9.14 -10.77 13.31
C LEU A 30 8.14 -9.65 13.00
N LEU A 31 8.11 -9.23 11.73
CA LEU A 31 7.23 -8.17 11.23
C LEU A 31 5.76 -8.52 11.47
N GLU A 32 5.18 -7.97 12.53
CA GLU A 32 3.77 -8.11 12.86
C GLU A 32 3.04 -6.83 12.45
N GLY A 33 2.13 -6.95 11.50
CA GLY A 33 1.47 -5.79 10.93
C GLY A 33 0.37 -6.16 9.95
N GLN A 34 -0.61 -5.27 9.83
CA GLN A 34 -1.71 -5.39 8.87
C GLN A 34 -1.62 -4.28 7.84
N LEU A 35 -1.45 -4.67 6.57
CA LEU A 35 -1.49 -3.76 5.43
C LEU A 35 -2.78 -3.97 4.64
N MET A 36 -3.43 -2.88 4.32
CA MET A 36 -4.52 -2.84 3.36
C MET A 36 -3.98 -2.32 2.03
N ILE A 37 -4.34 -3.00 0.95
CA ILE A 37 -4.11 -2.57 -0.42
C ILE A 37 -5.47 -2.59 -1.11
N SER A 38 -5.99 -1.43 -1.50
CA SER A 38 -7.23 -1.34 -2.27
C SER A 38 -6.97 -0.67 -3.61
N ILE A 39 -7.61 -1.19 -4.66
CA ILE A 39 -7.61 -0.58 -5.98
C ILE A 39 -9.07 -0.31 -6.34
N GLU A 40 -9.45 0.95 -6.46
CA GLU A 40 -10.76 1.35 -6.98
C GLU A 40 -10.59 1.82 -8.42
N ALA A 41 -11.30 1.18 -9.34
CA ALA A 41 -11.21 1.44 -10.77
C ALA A 41 -12.59 1.76 -11.34
N ILE A 42 -12.69 2.92 -11.99
CA ILE A 42 -13.89 3.38 -12.70
C ILE A 42 -13.52 3.73 -14.13
N ASN A 43 -14.48 3.73 -15.06
CA ASN A 43 -14.21 4.16 -16.43
C ASN A 43 -13.63 5.59 -16.46
N SER A 44 -12.47 5.76 -17.10
CA SER A 44 -11.82 7.07 -17.21
C SER A 44 -12.70 8.02 -18.02
N LYS A 45 -12.84 9.26 -17.52
CA LYS A 45 -13.53 10.34 -18.22
C LYS A 45 -12.66 10.98 -19.30
N HIS A 46 -11.34 10.80 -19.20
CA HIS A 46 -10.36 11.48 -20.04
C HIS A 46 -9.89 10.61 -21.21
N GLN A 47 -9.88 9.29 -21.03
CA GLN A 47 -9.40 8.37 -22.05
C GLN A 47 -10.41 7.24 -22.33
N PRO A 48 -10.90 7.11 -23.58
CA PRO A 48 -11.80 6.01 -23.93
C PRO A 48 -11.08 4.67 -23.81
N ASN A 49 -11.78 3.67 -23.29
CA ASN A 49 -11.28 2.32 -23.02
C ASN A 49 -10.16 2.21 -21.95
N ALA A 50 -10.02 3.24 -21.11
CA ALA A 50 -9.18 3.20 -19.91
C ALA A 50 -10.03 3.22 -18.64
N LEU A 51 -9.47 2.69 -17.56
CA LEU A 51 -9.96 2.81 -16.20
C LEU A 51 -9.10 3.82 -15.47
N HIS A 52 -9.74 4.75 -14.77
CA HIS A 52 -9.08 5.55 -13.77
C HIS A 52 -8.99 4.74 -12.49
N CYS A 53 -7.76 4.35 -12.14
CA CYS A 53 -7.44 3.51 -11.00
C CYS A 53 -6.89 4.36 -9.85
N VAL A 54 -7.54 4.30 -8.70
CA VAL A 54 -7.08 4.88 -7.44
C VAL A 54 -6.62 3.74 -6.55
N THR A 55 -5.32 3.69 -6.28
CA THR A 55 -4.73 2.67 -5.40
C THR A 55 -4.41 3.26 -4.04
N THR A 56 -4.89 2.62 -2.98
CA THR A 56 -4.60 2.98 -1.59
C THR A 56 -3.80 1.87 -0.91
N ILE A 57 -2.70 2.23 -0.28
CA ILE A 57 -1.93 1.37 0.62
C ILE A 57 -1.96 1.98 2.00
N ALA A 58 -2.45 1.25 3.00
CA ALA A 58 -2.55 1.76 4.37
C ALA A 58 -2.14 0.73 5.41
N SER A 59 -1.61 1.23 6.53
CA SER A 59 -1.29 0.43 7.71
C SER A 59 -2.00 1.00 8.94
N ALA A 60 -2.64 0.12 9.71
CA ALA A 60 -3.28 0.48 10.99
C ALA A 60 -2.26 0.86 12.07
N ARG A 61 -0.99 0.47 11.90
CA ARG A 61 0.11 0.85 12.78
C ARG A 61 1.10 1.73 12.05
N SER A 62 1.40 2.91 12.59
CA SER A 62 2.52 3.73 12.14
C SER A 62 3.79 3.11 12.65
N ILE A 63 4.68 3.06 11.68
CA ILE A 63 5.83 2.20 11.53
C ILE A 63 6.84 2.98 10.71
N CYS A 64 6.65 4.29 10.51
CA CYS A 64 7.43 5.08 9.59
C CYS A 64 7.47 6.50 10.14
N GLY A 65 8.66 6.95 10.53
CA GLY A 65 8.86 8.33 10.93
C GLY A 65 8.58 9.29 9.78
N ASP A 66 8.06 10.49 10.08
CA ASP A 66 7.69 11.53 9.11
C ASP A 66 8.76 11.84 8.05
N LEU A 67 10.05 11.73 8.40
CA LEU A 67 11.17 11.95 7.49
C LEU A 67 11.25 10.87 6.40
N VAL A 68 10.96 9.62 6.76
CA VAL A 68 11.06 8.44 5.88
C VAL A 68 9.90 8.44 4.89
N LEU A 69 8.73 8.86 5.34
CA LEU A 69 7.53 9.07 4.52
C LEU A 69 7.75 10.11 3.44
N LYS A 70 8.38 11.24 3.78
CA LYS A 70 8.76 12.28 2.80
C LYS A 70 9.79 11.78 1.80
N LYS A 71 10.75 10.94 2.23
CA LYS A 71 11.73 10.32 1.33
C LYS A 71 11.04 9.33 0.37
N LEU A 72 10.18 8.47 0.89
CA LEU A 72 9.40 7.51 0.11
C LEU A 72 8.52 8.23 -0.93
N GLN A 73 7.86 9.32 -0.56
CA GLN A 73 7.11 10.15 -1.50
C GLN A 73 7.99 10.69 -2.63
N LYS A 74 9.17 11.23 -2.30
CA LYS A 74 10.11 11.76 -3.30
C LYS A 74 10.64 10.66 -4.23
N GLU A 75 10.99 9.51 -3.68
CA GLU A 75 11.46 8.35 -4.45
C GLU A 75 10.35 7.81 -5.36
N LEU A 76 9.10 7.75 -4.90
CA LEU A 76 8.01 7.35 -5.80
C LEU A 76 7.75 8.38 -6.89
N GLN A 77 7.79 9.68 -6.57
CA GLN A 77 7.66 10.73 -7.58
C GLN A 77 8.78 10.67 -8.64
N SER A 78 10.00 10.24 -8.27
CA SER A 78 11.11 10.07 -9.22
C SER A 78 11.05 8.75 -10.00
N ILE A 79 10.59 7.66 -9.37
CA ILE A 79 10.53 6.32 -9.98
C ILE A 79 9.29 6.17 -10.88
N LEU A 80 8.21 6.90 -10.59
CA LEU A 80 6.90 6.75 -11.21
C LEU A 80 6.39 8.12 -11.72
N PRO A 81 7.04 8.72 -12.73
CA PRO A 81 6.72 10.08 -13.22
C PRO A 81 5.30 10.22 -13.79
N GLY A 82 4.56 9.12 -13.97
CA GLY A 82 3.17 9.10 -14.43
C GLY A 82 2.11 8.99 -13.33
N PHE A 83 2.49 8.90 -12.04
CA PHE A 83 1.55 8.62 -10.95
C PHE A 83 1.29 9.90 -10.14
N SER A 84 0.01 10.28 -10.04
CA SER A 84 -0.41 11.34 -9.11
C SER A 84 -0.46 10.75 -7.71
N ALA A 85 0.67 10.78 -6.99
CA ALA A 85 0.77 10.23 -5.65
C ALA A 85 0.47 11.30 -4.59
N LYS A 86 -0.57 11.07 -3.78
CA LYS A 86 -0.90 11.84 -2.58
C LYS A 86 -0.65 10.99 -1.33
N LEU A 87 0.18 11.51 -0.43
CA LEU A 87 0.46 10.87 0.85
C LEU A 87 -0.27 11.59 1.98
N THR A 88 -0.97 10.83 2.84
CA THR A 88 -1.62 11.34 4.04
C THR A 88 -1.06 10.61 5.27
N SER A 89 -0.26 11.31 6.07
CA SER A 89 0.09 10.87 7.43
C SER A 89 -0.76 11.64 8.44
N THR A 90 -1.57 10.93 9.22
CA THR A 90 -2.31 11.53 10.33
C THR A 90 -1.49 11.38 11.60
N SER A 91 -0.58 12.33 11.84
CA SER A 91 0.04 12.51 13.15
C SER A 91 -0.95 13.24 14.04
N GLY A 92 -1.32 12.62 15.16
CA GLY A 92 -2.23 13.21 16.14
C GLY A 92 -1.54 14.36 16.87
N GLU A 93 -1.62 15.56 16.31
CA GLU A 93 -1.30 16.79 17.04
C GLU A 93 -2.54 17.68 17.03
N GLY A 94 -3.33 17.58 18.11
CA GLY A 94 -4.60 18.29 18.26
C GLY A 94 -5.30 17.93 19.56
N SER A 95 -4.89 18.60 20.64
CA SER A 95 -5.69 18.96 21.83
C SER A 95 -6.44 17.83 22.58
N TYR A 96 -5.88 17.46 23.74
CA TYR A 96 -6.54 16.87 24.92
C TYR A 96 -7.89 16.14 24.70
N SER A 97 -7.82 14.86 24.37
CA SER A 97 -8.73 13.88 24.96
C SER A 97 -7.98 12.56 25.13
N LEU A 98 -7.97 12.08 26.37
CA LEU A 98 -7.37 10.82 26.76
C LEU A 98 -8.33 9.71 26.34
N ASP A 99 -8.23 9.24 25.11
CA ASP A 99 -8.69 7.90 24.73
C ASP A 99 -7.58 7.16 24.00
N THR A 100 -7.28 5.99 24.53
CA THR A 100 -6.13 5.15 24.24
C THR A 100 -6.12 4.59 22.81
N SER A 101 -5.37 5.21 21.89
CA SER A 101 -4.38 4.54 21.03
C SER A 101 -3.68 5.57 20.14
N GLY A 102 -2.54 6.11 20.60
CA GLY A 102 -1.68 7.01 19.84
C GLY A 102 -0.94 6.31 18.70
N THR A 103 -1.66 5.57 17.87
CA THR A 103 -1.12 4.86 16.72
C THR A 103 -1.34 5.76 15.52
N THR A 104 -0.29 6.48 15.09
CA THR A 104 -0.28 7.16 13.79
C THR A 104 -0.68 6.12 12.73
N SER A 105 -1.47 6.48 11.72
CA SER A 105 -1.77 5.58 10.61
C SER A 105 -1.06 6.08 9.36
N PHE A 106 -0.48 5.16 8.58
CA PHE A 106 0.10 5.48 7.29
C PHE A 106 -0.92 5.21 6.19
N GLN A 107 -1.10 6.16 5.29
CA GLN A 107 -1.89 5.97 4.07
C GLN A 107 -1.20 6.63 2.89
N MET A 108 -1.08 5.88 1.81
CA MET A 108 -0.58 6.32 0.53
C MET A 108 -1.64 6.07 -0.54
N ILE A 109 -1.94 7.10 -1.31
CA ILE A 109 -2.89 7.04 -2.42
C ILE A 109 -2.15 7.45 -3.68
N PHE A 110 -2.33 6.71 -4.75
CA PHE A 110 -1.86 7.14 -6.06
C PHE A 110 -2.88 6.80 -7.14
N GLU A 111 -2.87 7.60 -8.19
CA GLU A 111 -3.81 7.49 -9.30
C GLU A 111 -3.08 7.22 -10.62
N VAL A 112 -3.68 6.37 -11.45
CA VAL A 112 -3.17 6.02 -12.78
C VAL A 112 -4.33 5.64 -13.71
N ASP A 113 -4.25 6.05 -14.98
CA ASP A 113 -5.17 5.60 -16.01
C ASP A 113 -4.60 4.36 -16.71
N GLU A 114 -5.32 3.24 -16.66
CA GLU A 114 -4.85 1.95 -17.20
C GLU A 114 -5.91 1.24 -18.04
N LYS A 115 -5.48 0.45 -19.02
CA LYS A 115 -6.41 -0.41 -19.76
C LYS A 115 -6.94 -1.51 -18.83
N PRO A 116 -8.21 -1.94 -18.94
CA PRO A 116 -8.76 -3.03 -18.13
C PRO A 116 -7.92 -4.31 -18.10
N ARG A 117 -7.33 -4.69 -19.24
CA ARG A 117 -6.44 -5.85 -19.34
C ARG A 117 -5.14 -5.69 -18.55
N THR A 118 -4.61 -4.46 -18.49
CA THR A 118 -3.42 -4.13 -17.70
C THR A 118 -3.74 -4.26 -16.22
N LEU A 119 -4.83 -3.65 -15.75
CA LEU A 119 -5.28 -3.75 -14.36
C LEU A 119 -5.46 -5.21 -13.91
N MET A 120 -6.06 -6.05 -14.74
CA MET A 120 -6.26 -7.48 -14.44
C MET A 120 -4.91 -8.22 -14.28
N THR A 121 -3.95 -7.93 -15.16
CA THR A 121 -2.59 -8.49 -15.10
C THR A 121 -1.87 -8.02 -13.84
N ASP A 122 -2.00 -6.73 -13.53
CA ASP A 122 -1.39 -6.11 -12.37
C ASP A 122 -1.92 -6.67 -11.06
N CYS A 123 -3.24 -6.91 -10.97
CA CYS A 123 -3.84 -7.59 -9.83
C CYS A 123 -3.24 -8.99 -9.61
N LEU A 124 -3.02 -9.76 -10.68
CA LEU A 124 -2.39 -11.09 -10.57
C LEU A 124 -0.95 -11.00 -10.10
N ILE A 125 -0.18 -10.03 -10.63
CA ILE A 125 1.21 -9.79 -10.22
C ILE A 125 1.26 -9.41 -8.74
N ILE A 126 0.40 -8.50 -8.29
CA ILE A 126 0.33 -8.08 -6.88
C ILE A 126 -0.01 -9.29 -6.00
N LYS A 127 -1.05 -10.05 -6.32
CA LYS A 127 -1.42 -11.26 -5.54
C LYS A 127 -0.28 -12.26 -5.44
N HIS A 128 0.42 -12.52 -6.54
CA HIS A 128 1.59 -13.40 -6.55
C HIS A 128 2.73 -12.86 -5.68
N PHE A 129 2.97 -11.55 -5.74
CA PHE A 129 3.97 -10.89 -4.91
C PHE A 129 3.62 -10.97 -3.42
N LEU A 130 2.37 -10.72 -3.05
CA LEU A 130 1.89 -10.86 -1.67
C LEU A 130 2.07 -12.29 -1.15
N ARG A 131 1.75 -13.31 -1.98
CA ARG A 131 1.99 -14.72 -1.64
C ARG A 131 3.46 -15.01 -1.34
N LYS A 132 4.38 -14.45 -2.13
CA LYS A 132 5.83 -14.59 -1.87
C LYS A 132 6.24 -13.93 -0.55
N ILE A 133 5.68 -12.75 -0.25
CA ILE A 133 6.00 -12.03 0.99
C ILE A 133 5.55 -12.83 2.21
N ILE A 134 4.31 -13.32 2.23
CA ILE A 134 3.78 -14.03 3.42
C ILE A 134 4.52 -15.34 3.72
N ILE A 135 5.14 -15.98 2.71
CA ILE A 135 5.99 -17.16 2.92
C ILE A 135 7.23 -16.79 3.75
N ILE A 136 7.81 -15.62 3.50
CA ILE A 136 9.02 -15.13 4.20
C ILE A 136 8.63 -14.43 5.52
N HIS A 137 7.52 -13.70 5.52
CA HIS A 137 7.07 -12.83 6.60
C HIS A 137 5.69 -13.24 7.10
N HIS A 138 5.61 -14.42 7.72
CA HIS A 138 4.36 -15.08 8.11
C HIS A 138 3.50 -14.31 9.14
N LYS A 139 4.06 -13.30 9.82
CA LYS A 139 3.32 -12.43 10.76
C LYS A 139 2.69 -11.19 10.10
N ILE A 140 2.96 -10.94 8.81
CA ILE A 140 2.31 -9.87 8.07
C ILE A 140 0.99 -10.39 7.52
N ARG A 141 -0.08 -9.60 7.71
CA ARG A 141 -1.38 -9.82 7.08
C ARG A 141 -1.64 -8.74 6.03
N PHE A 142 -1.99 -9.15 4.82
CA PHE A 142 -2.43 -8.26 3.76
C PHE A 142 -3.92 -8.43 3.50
N ASN A 143 -4.64 -7.32 3.45
CA ASN A 143 -6.00 -7.25 2.92
C ASN A 143 -5.93 -6.62 1.53
N PHE A 144 -6.04 -7.43 0.50
CA PHE A 144 -6.08 -6.95 -0.88
C PHE A 144 -7.51 -6.84 -1.35
N SER A 145 -7.88 -5.70 -1.92
CA SER A 145 -9.21 -5.48 -2.50
C SER A 145 -9.13 -4.77 -3.83
N VAL A 146 -10.01 -5.15 -4.75
CA VAL A 146 -10.15 -4.51 -6.06
C VAL A 146 -11.62 -4.29 -6.29
N LYS A 147 -11.99 -3.04 -6.57
CA LYS A 147 -13.36 -2.64 -6.89
C LYS A 147 -13.39 -2.07 -8.30
N VAL A 148 -14.00 -2.77 -9.24
CA VAL A 148 -14.12 -2.32 -10.64
C VAL A 148 -15.57 -2.02 -10.95
N ASN A 149 -15.90 -0.78 -11.30
CA ASN A 149 -17.26 -0.36 -11.65
C ASN A 149 -18.33 -0.82 -10.63
N GLY A 150 -18.00 -0.80 -9.34
CA GLY A 150 -18.88 -1.20 -8.25
C GLY A 150 -18.79 -2.67 -7.82
N ILE A 151 -18.16 -3.55 -8.60
CA ILE A 151 -17.96 -4.96 -8.24
C ILE A 151 -16.70 -5.09 -7.39
N LEU A 152 -16.85 -5.57 -6.15
CA LEU A 152 -15.76 -5.73 -5.18
C LEU A 152 -15.26 -7.19 -5.14
N SER A 153 -13.95 -7.36 -5.20
CA SER A 153 -13.24 -8.60 -4.89
C SER A 153 -12.26 -8.33 -3.76
N THR A 154 -12.27 -9.18 -2.73
CA THR A 154 -11.34 -9.08 -1.59
C THR A 154 -10.64 -10.42 -1.38
N GLU A 155 -9.35 -10.37 -1.05
CA GLU A 155 -8.53 -11.54 -0.73
C GLU A 155 -7.61 -11.19 0.44
N ILE A 156 -7.50 -12.09 1.42
CA ILE A 156 -6.64 -11.92 2.59
C ILE A 156 -5.43 -12.86 2.43
N PHE A 157 -4.24 -12.34 2.70
CA PHE A 157 -2.99 -13.10 2.67
C PHE A 157 -2.32 -13.05 4.03
N GLY A 158 -1.94 -14.21 4.58
CA GLY A 158 -1.27 -14.31 5.88
C GLY A 158 -2.20 -14.01 7.06
N GLY A 159 -1.59 -13.84 8.24
CA GLY A 159 -2.28 -13.89 9.53
C GLY A 159 -2.36 -15.33 10.05
N ARG A 160 -2.05 -15.53 11.33
CA ARG A 160 -2.35 -16.79 12.03
C ARG A 160 -3.85 -16.82 12.35
N GLU A 161 -4.47 -17.97 12.11
CA GLU A 161 -5.60 -18.42 12.93
C GLU A 161 -5.12 -18.70 14.36
#